data_AF-A0A920FT22-F1
#
_entry.id   AF-A0A920FT22-F1
#
_cell.length_a   1.000
_cell.length_b   1.000
_cell.length_c   1.000
_cell.angle_alpha   90.00
_cell.angle_beta   90.00
_cell.angle_gamma   90.00
#
_symmetry.space_group_name_H-M   'P 1'
#
loop_
_entity.id
_entity.type
_entity.pdbx_description
1 polymer ?
#
loop_
_entity_poly.entity_id
_entity_poly.type
_entity_poly.pdbx_seq_one_letter_code
_entity_poly.pdbx_strand_id
1 'polypeptide(L)'
;MATPDLKKIFNKEFNESLVHQVTTDYLSNHRSGTKAQKNRSAVSGGGAKPRPQKGSGRARAGLQEDQSGEAEEFTFASTPKNYNKKNKQENV
;
A
#
# COMPACT_ATOMS: atom_id res chain seq x y z
N MET A 1 32.91 -25.98 17.35
CA MET A 1 31.51 -25.50 17.42
C MET A 1 31.30 -24.92 18.81
N ALA A 2 31.02 -23.62 18.93
CA ALA A 2 30.75 -23.00 20.22
C ALA A 2 29.44 -23.57 20.77
N THR A 3 29.45 -24.11 21.99
CA THR A 3 28.23 -24.51 22.69
C THR A 3 27.45 -23.25 23.05
N PRO A 4 26.25 -23.02 22.50
CA PRO A 4 25.46 -21.86 22.89
C PRO A 4 25.14 -21.96 24.39
N ASP A 5 25.30 -20.84 25.10
CA ASP A 5 25.01 -20.75 26.53
C ASP A 5 23.49 -20.67 26.73
N LEU A 6 22.84 -21.83 26.70
CA LEU A 6 21.37 -21.98 26.68
C LEU A 6 20.70 -21.25 27.86
N LYS A 7 21.37 -21.18 29.02
CA LYS A 7 20.84 -20.53 30.22
C LYS A 7 20.54 -19.04 30.00
N LYS A 8 21.32 -18.35 29.16
CA LYS A 8 21.15 -16.91 28.90
C LYS A 8 19.96 -16.62 27.98
N ILE A 9 19.57 -17.57 27.13
CA ILE A 9 18.48 -17.42 26.16
C ILE A 9 17.15 -17.77 26.81
N PHE A 10 17.11 -18.87 27.57
CA PHE A 10 15.85 -19.40 28.12
C PHE A 10 15.44 -18.83 29.48
N ASN A 11 16.36 -18.22 30.25
CA ASN A 11 16.04 -17.67 31.59
C ASN A 11 15.70 -16.17 31.58
N LYS A 12 15.28 -15.60 30.45
CA LYS A 12 14.80 -14.20 30.44
C LYS A 12 13.32 -14.14 30.81
N GLU A 13 12.95 -13.09 31.53
CA GLU A 13 11.55 -12.75 31.76
C GLU A 13 10.86 -12.46 30.43
N PHE A 14 9.62 -12.97 30.30
CA PHE A 14 8.85 -12.84 29.08
C PHE A 14 8.34 -11.39 28.93
N ASN A 15 8.78 -10.71 27.87
CA ASN A 15 8.28 -9.40 27.51
C ASN A 15 7.26 -9.51 26.37
N GLU A 16 5.99 -9.55 26.74
CA GLU A 16 4.87 -9.68 25.80
C GLU A 16 4.84 -8.57 24.74
N SER A 17 5.13 -7.33 25.15
CA SER A 17 5.08 -6.17 24.25
C SER A 17 6.10 -6.26 23.12
N LEU A 18 7.33 -6.71 23.43
CA LEU A 18 8.37 -6.93 22.42
C LEU A 18 8.02 -8.07 21.48
N VAL A 19 7.52 -9.19 22.02
CA VAL A 19 7.12 -10.34 21.19
C VAL A 19 6.00 -9.97 20.22
N HIS A 20 5.01 -9.19 20.66
CA HIS A 20 3.93 -8.70 19.79
C HIS A 20 4.46 -7.75 18.69
N GLN A 21 5.37 -6.85 19.05
CA GLN A 21 5.97 -5.92 18.08
C GLN A 21 6.77 -6.68 17.00
N VAL A 22 7.61 -7.64 17.40
CA VAL A 22 8.43 -8.44 16.47
C VAL A 22 7.56 -9.30 15.56
N THR A 23 6.52 -9.94 16.10
CA THR A 23 5.60 -10.76 15.29
C THR A 23 4.82 -9.93 14.28
N THR A 24 4.32 -8.76 14.68
CA THR A 24 3.63 -7.82 13.78
C THR A 24 4.55 -7.32 12.66
N ASP A 25 5.80 -7.00 13.00
CA ASP A 25 6.79 -6.54 12.03
C ASP A 25 7.14 -7.64 11.03
N TYR A 26 7.41 -8.86 11.51
CA TYR A 26 7.67 -10.03 10.67
C TYR A 26 6.54 -10.27 9.67
N LEU A 27 5.28 -10.28 10.15
CA LEU A 27 4.11 -10.46 9.29
C LEU A 27 3.95 -9.33 8.27
N SER A 28 4.25 -8.08 8.66
CA SER A 28 4.18 -6.94 7.74
C SER A 28 5.25 -6.99 6.66
N ASN A 29 6.47 -7.44 7.01
CA ASN A 29 7.61 -7.55 6.10
C ASN A 29 7.43 -8.67 5.07
N HIS A 30 6.68 -9.72 5.41
CA HIS A 30 6.35 -10.82 4.51
C HIS A 30 5.33 -10.43 3.41
N ARG A 31 4.72 -9.23 3.48
CA ARG A 31 3.74 -8.79 2.48
C ARG A 31 4.44 -8.34 1.19
N SER A 32 4.10 -8.98 0.07
CA SER A 32 4.67 -8.67 -1.26
C SER A 32 4.35 -7.25 -1.78
N GLY A 33 3.19 -6.69 -1.42
CA GLY A 33 2.85 -5.30 -1.76
C GLY A 33 2.67 -4.97 -3.24
N THR A 34 2.39 -5.97 -4.08
CA THR A 34 2.26 -5.87 -5.54
C THR A 34 0.90 -5.38 -6.04
N LYS A 35 -0.03 -5.01 -5.14
CA LYS A 35 -1.37 -4.55 -5.54
C LYS A 35 -1.31 -3.19 -6.23
N ALA A 36 -1.80 -3.12 -7.46
CA ALA A 36 -1.84 -1.92 -8.27
C ALA A 36 -3.22 -1.74 -8.93
N GLN A 37 -3.71 -0.51 -8.98
CA GLN A 37 -4.91 -0.10 -9.73
C GLN A 37 -4.57 1.12 -10.58
N LYS A 38 -5.31 1.33 -11.67
CA LYS A 38 -5.11 2.49 -12.54
C LYS A 38 -5.83 3.72 -11.96
N ASN A 39 -5.11 4.84 -11.94
CA ASN A 39 -5.71 6.17 -11.80
C ASN A 39 -5.97 6.75 -13.22
N ARG A 40 -6.64 7.91 -13.35
CA ARG A 40 -6.99 8.54 -14.64
C ARG A 40 -5.82 8.60 -15.59
N SER A 41 -4.69 9.09 -15.08
CA SER A 41 -3.46 9.25 -15.86
C SER A 41 -2.86 7.93 -16.37
N ALA A 42 -3.20 6.80 -15.75
CA ALA A 42 -2.75 5.47 -16.16
C ALA A 42 -3.79 4.71 -16.99
N VAL A 43 -5.01 5.23 -17.11
CA VAL A 43 -6.02 4.72 -18.04
C VAL A 43 -5.68 5.21 -19.44
N SER A 44 -5.87 4.35 -20.44
CA SER A 44 -5.64 4.73 -21.83
C SER A 44 -6.74 5.65 -22.33
N GLY A 45 -6.37 6.83 -22.81
CA GLY A 45 -7.26 7.72 -23.56
C GLY A 45 -6.57 8.99 -24.02
N GLY A 46 -7.34 9.86 -24.68
CA GLY A 46 -6.79 10.92 -25.52
C GLY A 46 -6.62 12.28 -24.85
N GLY A 47 -6.95 12.42 -23.55
CA GLY A 47 -6.92 13.70 -22.82
C GLY A 47 -7.81 14.83 -23.38
N ALA A 48 -8.42 14.60 -24.54
CA ALA A 48 -9.31 15.52 -25.22
C ALA A 48 -10.66 15.55 -24.52
N LYS A 49 -11.23 16.75 -24.45
CA LYS A 49 -12.54 16.93 -23.83
C LYS A 49 -13.61 16.20 -24.66
N PRO A 50 -14.45 15.33 -24.06
CA PRO A 50 -15.41 14.54 -24.82
C PRO A 50 -16.46 15.37 -25.57
N ARG A 51 -16.74 16.60 -25.09
CA ARG A 51 -17.78 17.49 -25.62
C ARG A 51 -17.60 18.93 -25.15
N PRO A 52 -18.17 19.92 -25.86
CA PRO A 52 -18.01 21.34 -25.50
C PRO A 52 -18.61 21.67 -24.13
N GLN A 53 -18.04 22.70 -23.49
CA GLN A 53 -18.43 23.16 -22.16
C GLN A 53 -19.89 23.63 -22.06
N LYS A 54 -20.45 24.10 -23.18
CA LYS A 54 -21.82 24.62 -23.31
C LYS A 54 -22.41 24.17 -24.66
N GLY A 55 -23.73 24.28 -24.80
CA GLY A 55 -24.44 23.98 -26.06
C GLY A 55 -24.67 22.50 -26.34
N SER A 56 -24.19 21.58 -25.50
CA SER A 56 -24.34 20.13 -25.69
C SER A 56 -25.58 19.51 -25.03
N GLY A 57 -26.30 20.23 -24.17
CA GLY A 57 -27.50 19.73 -23.45
C GLY A 57 -27.24 18.60 -22.44
N ARG A 58 -26.02 18.06 -22.39
CA ARG A 58 -25.57 17.00 -21.47
C ARG A 58 -24.98 17.63 -20.18
N ALA A 59 -24.66 16.80 -19.17
CA ALA A 59 -24.01 17.19 -17.89
C ALA A 59 -22.68 17.96 -18.11
N ARG A 60 -21.75 18.15 -17.18
CA ARG A 60 -20.37 18.60 -17.55
C ARG A 60 -19.39 17.43 -17.45
N ALA A 61 -18.40 17.40 -18.33
CA ALA A 61 -17.36 16.37 -18.32
C ALA A 61 -16.00 17.02 -18.58
N GLY A 62 -15.01 16.62 -17.79
CA GLY A 62 -13.62 17.02 -17.96
C GLY A 62 -12.96 16.12 -18.99
N LEU A 63 -12.68 14.88 -18.59
CA LEU A 63 -12.10 13.85 -19.42
C LEU A 63 -13.07 12.67 -19.60
N GLN A 64 -12.77 11.80 -20.56
CA GLN A 64 -13.51 10.54 -20.76
C GLN A 64 -13.14 9.49 -19.70
N GLU A 65 -11.93 9.58 -19.16
CA GLU A 65 -11.36 8.64 -18.18
C GLU A 65 -11.80 8.91 -16.74
N ASP A 66 -12.46 10.03 -16.47
CA ASP A 66 -12.87 10.41 -15.11
C ASP A 66 -13.81 9.35 -14.50
N GLN A 67 -13.68 9.06 -13.20
CA GLN A 67 -14.42 8.03 -12.42
C GLN A 67 -15.94 7.92 -12.68
N SER A 68 -16.62 8.99 -13.08
CA SER A 68 -18.06 8.93 -13.39
C SER A 68 -18.37 8.25 -14.73
N GLY A 69 -17.37 8.07 -15.59
CA GLY A 69 -17.48 7.36 -16.86
C GLY A 69 -17.38 5.85 -16.69
N GLU A 70 -17.60 5.13 -17.79
CA GLU A 70 -17.45 3.67 -17.84
C GLU A 70 -15.99 3.21 -17.67
N ALA A 71 -15.04 4.14 -17.74
CA ALA A 71 -13.63 3.86 -17.49
C ALA A 71 -13.40 3.49 -16.02
N GLU A 72 -12.79 2.32 -15.80
CA GLU A 72 -12.43 1.80 -14.47
C GLU A 72 -11.24 2.56 -13.86
N GLU A 73 -11.44 3.84 -13.57
CA GLU A 73 -10.52 4.64 -12.77
C GLU A 73 -10.90 4.59 -11.29
N PHE A 74 -9.89 4.43 -10.43
CA PHE A 74 -10.02 4.74 -9.00
C PHE A 74 -9.29 6.04 -8.63
N THR A 75 -9.99 6.99 -8.02
CA THR A 75 -9.43 8.24 -7.50
C THR A 75 -8.33 8.01 -6.45
N PHE A 76 -8.56 7.06 -5.54
CA PHE A 76 -7.56 6.57 -4.59
C PHE A 76 -7.07 5.17 -4.98
N ALA A 77 -6.53 5.06 -6.19
CA ALA A 77 -5.95 3.81 -6.67
C ALA A 77 -4.85 3.31 -5.73
N SER A 78 -4.88 2.01 -5.40
CA SER A 78 -3.78 1.38 -4.69
C SER A 78 -2.54 1.35 -5.58
N THR A 79 -1.44 1.91 -5.09
CA THR A 79 -0.10 1.79 -5.69
C THR A 79 0.68 0.67 -5.00
N PRO A 80 1.60 -0.03 -5.68
CA PRO A 80 2.53 -0.93 -5.02
C PRO A 80 3.33 -0.17 -3.95
N LYS A 81 3.44 -0.76 -2.76
CA LYS A 81 4.02 -0.12 -1.57
C LYS A 81 4.82 -1.13 -0.76
N ASN A 82 5.92 -0.64 -0.18
CA ASN A 82 6.73 -1.42 0.74
C ASN A 82 6.11 -1.38 2.14
N TYR A 83 5.89 -2.54 2.73
CA TYR A 83 5.35 -2.68 4.10
C TYR A 83 6.43 -2.87 5.16
N ASN A 84 7.70 -2.64 4.80
CA ASN A 84 8.83 -2.96 5.66
C ASN A 84 8.85 -2.10 6.93
N LYS A 85 8.72 -2.73 8.09
CA LYS A 85 8.84 -2.13 9.41
C LYS A 85 10.16 -2.54 10.06
N LYS A 86 10.81 -1.57 10.69
CA LYS A 86 12.05 -1.76 11.45
C LYS A 86 11.80 -1.35 12.90
N ASN A 87 11.72 -2.33 13.80
CA ASN A 87 11.76 -2.09 15.23
C ASN A 87 13.18 -1.69 15.68
N LYS A 88 13.27 -0.61 16.47
CA LYS A 88 14.54 -0.08 17.01
C LYS A 88 14.86 -0.58 18.42
N GLN A 89 13.94 -1.29 19.06
CA GLN A 89 14.10 -1.76 20.45
C GLN A 89 15.04 -2.97 20.59
N GLU A 90 15.60 -3.45 19.48
CA GLU A 90 16.59 -4.53 19.46
C GLU A 90 18.04 -4.02 19.55
N ASN A 91 18.23 -2.70 19.65
CA ASN A 91 19.52 -2.04 19.87
C ASN A 91 19.65 -1.50 21.31
N VAL A 92 19.31 -2.33 22.32
CA VAL A 92 19.64 -2.09 23.73
C VAL A 92 20.18 -3.39 24.32
#